data_AF-A0A1E5E2J3-F1
#
_entry.id   AF-A0A1E5E2J3-F1
#
_cell.length_a   1.000
_cell.length_b   1.000
_cell.length_c   1.000
_cell.angle_alpha   90.00
_cell.angle_beta   90.00
_cell.angle_gamma   90.00
#
_symmetry.space_group_name_H-M   'P 1'
#
loop_
_entity.id
_entity.type
_entity.pdbx_description
1 polymer ?
#
loop_
_entity_poly.entity_id
_entity_poly.type
_entity_poly.pdbx_seq_one_letter_code
_entity_poly.pdbx_strand_id
1 'polypeptide(L)'
;MKQSINQSLDMLSYKKHAENTARYSSVLMLHLSKENPEITLNYQKSTILAAKWHDVGKSQIPASIVFNARRLSQNEFNLMKTHPLRGVECFKNTDTQYDTATQKIIIYATL
;
A
#
# COMPACT_ATOMS: atom_id res chain seq x y z
N MET A 1 -17.66 21.77 -8.79
CA MET A 1 -17.62 21.97 -7.33
C MET A 1 -17.88 20.69 -6.53
N LYS A 2 -18.99 19.96 -6.72
CA LYS A 2 -19.23 18.68 -6.00
C LYS A 2 -18.19 17.58 -6.30
N GLN A 3 -17.76 17.47 -7.55
CA GLN A 3 -16.79 16.45 -7.98
C GLN A 3 -15.38 16.65 -7.40
N SER A 4 -14.94 17.90 -7.23
CA SER A 4 -13.64 18.22 -6.63
C SER A 4 -13.61 18.01 -5.11
N ILE A 5 -14.76 18.15 -4.43
CA ILE A 5 -14.90 17.89 -2.99
C ILE A 5 -14.89 16.37 -2.71
N ASN A 6 -15.55 15.56 -3.55
CA ASN A 6 -15.51 14.11 -3.39
C ASN A 6 -14.10 13.54 -3.62
N GLN A 7 -13.39 14.05 -4.64
CA GLN A 7 -11.99 13.65 -4.88
C GLN A 7 -11.06 13.98 -3.70
N SER A 8 -11.23 15.13 -3.03
CA SER A 8 -10.41 15.46 -1.87
C SER A 8 -10.74 14.59 -0.64
N LEU A 9 -12.01 14.22 -0.45
CA LEU A 9 -12.45 13.29 0.59
C LEU A 9 -11.92 11.87 0.36
N ASP A 10 -11.96 11.39 -0.88
CA ASP A 10 -11.43 10.08 -1.27
C ASP A 10 -9.92 9.98 -1.00
N MET A 11 -9.18 11.04 -1.33
CA MET A 11 -7.73 11.13 -1.06
C MET A 11 -7.43 11.19 0.45
N LEU A 12 -8.25 11.88 1.24
CA LEU A 12 -8.10 11.92 2.69
C LEU A 12 -8.37 10.56 3.33
N SER A 13 -9.42 9.86 2.88
CA SER A 13 -9.76 8.51 3.31
C SER A 13 -8.62 7.53 2.99
N TYR A 14 -8.08 7.61 1.76
CA TYR A 14 -6.94 6.79 1.33
C TYR A 14 -5.68 7.04 2.18
N LYS A 15 -5.37 8.31 2.49
CA LYS A 15 -4.26 8.64 3.37
C LYS A 15 -4.43 8.02 4.77
N LYS A 16 -5.64 8.11 5.33
CA LYS A 16 -5.95 7.52 6.64
C LYS A 16 -5.85 5.99 6.62
N HIS A 17 -6.23 5.35 5.52
CA HIS A 17 -6.04 3.90 5.32
C HIS A 17 -4.56 3.49 5.39
N ALA A 18 -3.70 4.19 4.66
CA ALA A 18 -2.26 3.94 4.68
C ALA A 18 -1.65 4.16 6.08
N GLU A 19 -2.04 5.23 6.77
CA GLU A 19 -1.57 5.54 8.13
C GLU A 19 -2.03 4.51 9.16
N ASN A 20 -3.30 4.11 9.12
CA ASN A 20 -3.84 3.08 10.01
C ASN A 20 -3.17 1.74 9.79
N THR A 21 -3.00 1.32 8.53
CA THR A 21 -2.34 0.06 8.17
C THR A 21 -0.93 0.02 8.73
N ALA A 22 -0.14 1.08 8.51
CA ALA A 22 1.21 1.19 9.06
C ALA A 22 1.23 1.16 10.60
N ARG A 23 0.27 1.84 11.25
CA ARG A 23 0.16 1.85 12.72
C ARG A 23 -0.15 0.47 13.30
N TYR A 24 -1.10 -0.25 12.71
CA TYR A 24 -1.44 -1.61 13.15
C TYR A 24 -0.27 -2.57 12.93
N SER A 25 0.39 -2.51 11.76
CA SER A 25 1.61 -3.27 11.51
C SER A 25 2.70 -2.98 12.52
N SER A 26 2.88 -1.71 12.93
CA SER A 26 3.87 -1.35 13.96
C SER A 26 3.58 -1.99 15.31
N VAL A 27 2.32 -2.00 15.76
CA VAL A 27 1.94 -2.63 17.04
C VAL A 27 2.16 -4.14 16.99
N LEU A 28 1.78 -4.79 15.88
CA LEU A 28 1.99 -6.22 15.68
C LEU A 28 3.48 -6.58 15.68
N MET A 29 4.29 -5.84 14.93
CA MET A 29 5.75 -6.06 14.88
C MET A 29 6.41 -5.88 16.25
N LEU A 30 6.00 -4.86 17.01
CA LEU A 30 6.49 -4.65 18.38
C LEU A 30 6.12 -5.81 19.31
N HIS A 31 4.92 -6.37 19.15
CA HIS A 31 4.50 -7.51 19.97
C HIS A 31 5.25 -8.79 19.57
N LEU A 32 5.28 -9.13 18.28
CA LEU A 32 5.89 -10.35 17.78
C LEU A 32 7.41 -10.39 18.03
N SER A 33 8.11 -9.27 17.92
CA SER A 33 9.56 -9.21 18.17
C SER A 33 9.98 -9.57 19.60
N LYS A 34 9.06 -9.62 20.56
CA LYS A 34 9.35 -10.06 21.94
C LYS A 34 9.71 -11.53 22.02
N GLU A 35 9.09 -12.34 21.18
CA GLU A 35 9.24 -13.81 21.19
C GLU A 35 10.01 -14.32 19.96
N ASN A 36 10.24 -13.45 18.97
CA ASN A 36 10.80 -13.79 17.66
C ASN A 36 12.03 -12.91 17.38
N PRO A 37 13.25 -13.32 17.80
CA PRO A 37 14.46 -12.51 17.67
C PRO A 37 14.89 -12.24 16.22
N GLU A 38 14.39 -13.01 15.26
CA GLU A 38 14.55 -12.76 13.83
C GLU A 38 13.82 -11.49 13.35
N ILE A 39 12.83 -11.01 14.10
CA ILE A 39 12.11 -9.75 13.85
C ILE A 39 12.97 -8.58 14.34
N THR A 40 14.08 -8.36 13.64
CA THR A 40 15.03 -7.27 13.91
C THR A 40 14.38 -5.90 13.76
N LEU A 41 14.95 -4.88 14.40
CA LEU A 41 14.49 -3.49 14.24
C LEU A 41 14.40 -3.05 12.77
N ASN A 42 15.33 -3.51 11.92
CA ASN A 42 15.31 -3.21 10.50
C ASN A 42 14.10 -3.87 9.83
N TYR A 43 13.83 -5.15 10.10
CA TYR A 43 12.66 -5.85 9.56
C TYR A 43 11.35 -5.17 9.98
N GLN A 44 11.25 -4.71 11.22
CA GLN A 44 10.09 -3.94 11.71
C GLN A 44 9.91 -2.65 10.92
N LYS A 45 10.99 -1.86 10.75
CA LYS A 45 10.95 -0.60 9.96
C LYS A 45 10.53 -0.84 8.52
N SER A 46 11.11 -1.84 7.85
CA SER A 46 10.79 -2.18 6.46
C SER A 46 9.34 -2.65 6.32
N THR A 47 8.83 -3.43 7.28
CA THR A 47 7.43 -3.85 7.31
C THR A 47 6.47 -2.67 7.49
N ILE A 48 6.74 -1.76 8.43
CA ILE A 48 5.90 -0.57 8.66
C ILE A 48 5.90 0.34 7.42
N LEU A 49 7.06 0.51 6.79
CA LEU A 49 7.20 1.31 5.58
C LEU A 49 6.44 0.67 4.41
N ALA A 50 6.58 -0.63 4.22
CA ALA A 50 5.85 -1.35 3.19
C ALA A 50 4.34 -1.31 3.43
N ALA A 51 3.88 -1.47 4.67
CA ALA A 51 2.47 -1.32 5.04
C ALA A 51 1.92 0.07 4.69
N LYS A 52 2.72 1.12 4.82
CA LYS A 52 2.34 2.49 4.41
C LYS A 52 2.22 2.63 2.89
N TRP A 53 3.08 1.97 2.12
CA TRP A 53 3.19 2.11 0.67
C TRP A 53 2.54 0.98 -0.14
N HIS A 54 1.94 -0.03 0.50
CA HIS A 54 1.44 -1.25 -0.16
C HIS A 54 0.51 -0.96 -1.34
N ASP A 55 -0.31 0.08 -1.22
CA ASP A 55 -1.33 0.45 -2.19
C ASP A 55 -0.87 1.50 -3.21
N VAL A 56 0.41 1.92 -3.21
CA VAL A 56 0.89 3.06 -4.01
C VAL A 56 0.62 2.90 -5.51
N GLY A 57 0.63 1.67 -6.03
CA GLY A 57 0.38 1.43 -7.45
C GLY A 57 -1.07 1.65 -7.89
N LYS A 58 -2.01 1.90 -6.96
CA LYS A 58 -3.36 2.37 -7.29
C LYS A 58 -3.33 3.73 -8.00
N SER A 59 -2.26 4.53 -7.81
CA SER A 59 -2.07 5.80 -8.54
C SER A 59 -1.95 5.62 -10.05
N GLN A 60 -1.57 4.43 -10.51
CA GLN A 60 -1.48 4.08 -11.93
C GLN A 60 -2.77 3.44 -12.48
N ILE A 61 -3.84 3.36 -11.68
CA ILE A 61 -5.14 2.84 -12.08
C ILE A 61 -6.12 4.02 -12.21
N PRO A 62 -6.98 4.04 -13.25
CA PRO A 62 -7.97 5.12 -13.40
C PRO A 62 -8.80 5.34 -12.13
N ALA A 63 -8.93 6.60 -11.71
CA ALA A 63 -9.66 6.99 -10.50
C ALA A 63 -11.14 6.52 -10.54
N SER A 64 -11.75 6.46 -11.73
CA SER A 64 -13.10 5.93 -11.94
C SER A 64 -13.24 4.44 -11.62
N ILE A 65 -12.13 3.70 -11.52
CA ILE A 65 -12.08 2.29 -11.12
C ILE A 65 -11.71 2.19 -9.63
N VAL A 66 -10.76 3.01 -9.16
CA VAL A 66 -10.30 2.99 -7.75
C VAL A 66 -11.38 3.43 -6.78
N PHE A 67 -12.10 4.51 -7.09
CA PHE A 67 -13.12 5.10 -6.23
C PHE A 67 -14.53 4.73 -6.70
N ASN A 68 -14.69 3.58 -7.35
CA ASN A 68 -15.96 3.16 -7.88
C ASN A 68 -16.88 2.60 -6.77
N ALA A 69 -18.06 3.19 -6.60
CA ALA A 69 -19.06 2.72 -5.63
C ALA A 69 -19.88 1.51 -6.13
N ARG A 70 -19.84 1.17 -7.43
CA ARG A 70 -20.47 -0.05 -7.98
C ARG A 70 -19.50 -1.23 -7.99
N ARG A 71 -20.06 -2.43 -8.16
CA ARG A 71 -19.26 -3.62 -8.45
C ARG A 71 -18.47 -3.43 -9.74
N LEU A 72 -17.18 -3.76 -9.70
CA LEU A 72 -16.30 -3.72 -10.87
C LEU A 72 -16.70 -4.82 -11.86
N SER A 73 -16.58 -4.53 -13.15
CA SER A 73 -16.59 -5.56 -14.20
C SER A 73 -15.36 -6.45 -14.07
N GLN A 74 -15.38 -7.63 -14.70
CA GLN A 74 -14.25 -8.55 -14.66
C GLN A 74 -12.94 -7.91 -15.16
N ASN A 75 -13.03 -7.07 -16.20
CA ASN A 75 -11.87 -6.37 -16.76
C ASN A 75 -11.32 -5.30 -15.81
N GLU A 76 -12.20 -4.51 -15.20
CA GLU A 76 -11.81 -3.50 -14.20
C GLU A 76 -11.22 -4.16 -12.95
N PHE A 77 -11.79 -5.28 -12.51
CA PHE A 77 -11.25 -6.05 -11.39
C PHE A 77 -9.88 -6.66 -11.73
N ASN A 78 -9.72 -7.20 -12.93
CA ASN A 78 -8.42 -7.69 -13.40
C ASN A 78 -7.38 -6.57 -13.46
N LEU A 79 -7.77 -5.37 -13.91
CA LEU A 79 -6.89 -4.20 -13.85
C LEU A 79 -6.57 -3.79 -12.41
N MET A 80 -7.56 -3.77 -11.50
CA MET A 80 -7.36 -3.47 -10.08
C MET A 80 -6.32 -4.38 -9.42
N LYS A 81 -6.34 -5.68 -9.73
CA LYS A 81 -5.35 -6.65 -9.22
C LYS A 81 -3.91 -6.36 -9.66
N THR A 82 -3.69 -5.53 -10.67
CA THR A 82 -2.33 -5.16 -11.11
C THR A 82 -1.66 -4.10 -10.24
N HIS A 83 -2.40 -3.44 -9.32
CA HIS A 83 -1.85 -2.35 -8.53
C HIS A 83 -0.58 -2.70 -7.73
N PRO A 84 -0.37 -3.92 -7.19
CA PRO A 84 0.84 -4.20 -6.42
C PRO A 84 2.08 -4.26 -7.31
N LEU A 85 1.98 -4.92 -8.48
CA LEU A 85 3.05 -4.95 -9.47
C LEU A 85 3.37 -3.55 -9.98
N ARG A 86 2.34 -2.74 -10.26
CA ARG A 86 2.51 -1.33 -10.61
C ARG A 86 3.18 -0.53 -9.50
N GLY A 87 2.90 -0.87 -8.24
CA GLY A 87 3.53 -0.28 -7.06
C GLY A 87 5.04 -0.48 -7.06
N VAL A 88 5.53 -1.66 -7.46
CA VAL A 88 6.98 -1.91 -7.62
C VAL A 88 7.60 -1.01 -8.68
N GLU A 89 6.93 -0.84 -9.81
CA GLU A 89 7.41 0.04 -10.88
C GLU A 89 7.60 1.48 -10.39
N CYS A 90 6.79 1.96 -9.43
CA CYS A 90 6.98 3.27 -8.81
C CYS A 90 8.33 3.42 -8.08
N PHE A 91 8.94 2.31 -7.63
CA PHE A 91 10.19 2.31 -6.87
C PHE A 91 11.42 1.95 -7.72
N LYS A 92 11.24 1.39 -8.93
CA LYS A 92 12.38 1.01 -9.80
C LYS A 92 13.26 2.18 -10.24
N ASN A 93 12.68 3.38 -10.30
CA ASN A 93 13.36 4.59 -10.77
C ASN A 93 13.72 5.57 -9.64
N THR A 94 13.60 5.16 -8.38
CA THR A 94 13.93 6.03 -7.26
C THR A 94 15.36 5.79 -6.80
N ASP A 95 16.18 6.85 -6.69
CA ASP A 95 17.52 6.79 -6.09
C ASP A 95 17.50 6.44 -4.59
N THR A 96 16.32 6.48 -3.96
CA THR A 96 16.10 6.00 -2.60
C THR A 96 16.26 4.49 -2.54
N GLN A 97 17.31 4.04 -1.85
CA GLN A 97 17.57 2.64 -1.53
C GLN A 97 16.51 2.09 -0.55
N TYR A 98 15.28 1.86 -1.02
CA TYR A 98 14.34 1.01 -0.29
C TYR A 98 14.83 -0.43 -0.38
N ASP A 99 15.00 -1.06 0.78
CA ASP A 99 15.55 -2.41 0.85
C ASP A 99 14.67 -3.44 0.11
N THR A 100 15.28 -4.56 -0.27
CA THR A 100 14.57 -5.65 -0.95
C THR A 100 13.39 -6.18 -0.13
N ALA A 101 13.44 -6.07 1.20
CA ALA A 101 12.35 -6.49 2.07
C ALA A 101 11.10 -5.61 1.86
N THR A 102 11.27 -4.29 1.79
CA THR A 102 10.19 -3.32 1.53
C THR A 102 9.55 -3.60 0.17
N GLN A 103 10.37 -3.80 -0.87
CA GLN A 103 9.89 -4.10 -2.22
C GLN A 103 9.12 -5.43 -2.27
N LYS A 104 9.63 -6.47 -1.60
CA LYS A 104 8.95 -7.77 -1.50
C LYS A 104 7.58 -7.65 -0.83
N ILE A 105 7.48 -6.92 0.28
CA ILE A 105 6.20 -6.78 0.99
C ILE A 105 5.17 -6.01 0.16
N ILE A 106 5.58 -5.01 -0.64
CA ILE A 106 4.70 -4.33 -1.59
C ILE A 106 4.15 -5.32 -2.64
N ILE A 107 4.95 -6.28 -3.10
CA ILE A 107 4.50 -7.34 -4.03
C ILE A 107 3.54 -8.31 -3.35
N TYR A 108 3.89 -8.79 -2.15
CA TYR A 108 3.16 -9.87 -1.47
C TYR A 108 1.85 -9.43 -0.81
N ALA A 109 1.53 -8.13 -0.79
CA ALA A 109 0.19 -7.62 -0.46
C ALA A 109 -0.90 -8.03 -1.50
N THR A 110 -0.60 -8.96 -2.40
CA THR A 110 -1.47 -9.53 -3.45
C THR A 110 -2.25 -10.79 -3.02
N LEU A 111 -1.94 -11.35 -1.86
CA LEU A 111 -2.54 -12.59 -1.33
C LEU A 111 -3.61 -12.27 -0.26
#